data_AF-A0A968L0G8-F1
#
_entry.id   AF-A0A968L0G8-F1
#
_cell.length_a   1.000
_cell.length_b   1.000
_cell.length_c   1.000
_cell.angle_alpha   90.00
_cell.angle_beta   90.00
_cell.angle_gamma   90.00
#
_symmetry.space_group_name_H-M   'P 1'
#
loop_
_entity.id
_entity.type
_entity.pdbx_description
1 polymer ?
#
loop_
_entity_poly.entity_id
_entity_poly.type
_entity_poly.pdbx_seq_one_letter_code
_entity_poly.pdbx_strand_id
1 'polypeptide(L)'
;MRTRFLIIALVFFILDVHLLLSQPIELDYTKPEEVAQKFLELYFKGDWFGACKLCACEGCEDQMSFMIKKMDEESTITDDTKCTFTLDKFELDKDGTTGKYYFTKNCPDVKPKKNHIDMKLVGDKWMVEYIYRRDKFL
;
A
#
# COMPACT_ATOMS: atom_id res chain seq x y z
N MET A 1 -11.75 24.63 -43.48
CA MET A 1 -12.71 24.37 -42.38
C MET A 1 -12.60 22.91 -41.92
N ARG A 2 -11.45 22.45 -41.41
CA ARG A 2 -11.25 21.06 -40.94
C ARG A 2 -10.05 20.98 -39.98
N THR A 3 -10.13 21.59 -38.79
CA THR A 3 -9.02 21.50 -37.81
C THR A 3 -9.47 21.83 -36.38
N ARG A 4 -10.71 21.49 -36.00
CA ARG A 4 -11.20 21.74 -34.63
C ARG A 4 -11.88 20.54 -33.94
N PHE A 5 -11.88 19.36 -34.55
CA PHE A 5 -12.53 18.16 -33.98
C PHE A 5 -11.58 17.14 -33.34
N LEU A 6 -10.25 17.36 -33.37
CA LEU A 6 -9.30 16.34 -32.90
C LEU A 6 -8.92 16.45 -31.42
N ILE A 7 -9.17 17.60 -30.76
CA ILE A 7 -8.64 17.86 -29.41
C ILE A 7 -9.61 17.40 -28.30
N ILE A 8 -10.91 17.31 -28.59
CA ILE A 8 -11.91 16.96 -27.55
C ILE A 8 -11.88 15.44 -27.24
N ALA A 9 -11.57 14.58 -28.21
CA ALA A 9 -11.51 13.13 -27.97
C ALA A 9 -10.33 12.71 -27.06
N LEU A 10 -9.25 13.47 -27.05
CA LEU A 10 -8.04 13.15 -26.25
C LEU A 10 -8.23 13.48 -24.75
N VAL A 11 -9.07 14.46 -24.42
CA VAL A 11 -9.36 14.83 -23.02
C VAL A 11 -10.27 13.79 -22.35
N PHE A 12 -11.20 13.17 -23.10
CA PHE A 12 -12.03 12.09 -22.57
C PHE A 12 -11.23 10.81 -22.32
N PHE A 13 -10.25 10.48 -23.16
CA PHE A 13 -9.40 9.30 -22.93
C PHE A 13 -8.49 9.43 -21.69
N ILE A 14 -8.04 10.64 -21.34
CA ILE A 14 -7.21 10.84 -20.13
C ILE A 14 -8.08 10.79 -18.86
N LEU A 15 -9.31 11.28 -18.91
CA LEU A 15 -10.25 11.17 -17.78
C LEU A 15 -10.73 9.73 -17.54
N ASP A 16 -11.00 8.94 -18.59
CA ASP A 16 -11.46 7.56 -18.44
C ASP A 16 -10.37 6.61 -17.91
N VAL A 17 -9.08 6.87 -18.21
CA VAL A 17 -7.97 6.05 -17.69
C VAL A 17 -7.76 6.29 -16.19
N HIS A 18 -8.05 7.50 -15.68
CA HIS A 18 -8.03 7.76 -14.23
C HIS A 18 -9.18 7.04 -13.49
N LEU A 19 -10.33 6.84 -14.15
CA LEU A 19 -11.43 6.03 -13.60
C LEU A 19 -11.11 4.53 -13.55
N LEU A 20 -10.34 4.00 -14.51
CA LEU A 20 -9.94 2.58 -14.52
C LEU A 20 -8.91 2.21 -13.45
N LEU A 21 -8.11 3.16 -12.96
CA LEU A 21 -7.08 2.95 -11.92
C LEU A 21 -7.58 3.10 -10.48
N SER A 22 -8.89 3.36 -10.30
CA SER A 22 -9.52 3.56 -9.00
C SER A 22 -10.73 2.66 -8.80
N GLN A 23 -10.64 1.39 -9.22
CA GLN A 23 -11.57 0.40 -8.69
C GLN A 23 -11.54 0.51 -7.16
N PRO A 24 -12.68 0.82 -6.52
CA PRO A 24 -12.71 0.93 -5.07
C PRO A 24 -12.26 -0.41 -4.51
N ILE A 25 -11.26 -0.37 -3.62
CA ILE A 25 -10.86 -1.56 -2.89
C ILE A 25 -12.04 -1.87 -1.96
N GLU A 26 -12.84 -2.85 -2.33
CA GLU A 26 -13.89 -3.39 -1.47
C GLU A 26 -13.19 -4.11 -0.31
N LEU A 27 -13.25 -3.50 0.88
CA LEU A 27 -12.48 -3.90 2.05
C LEU A 27 -13.23 -3.49 3.32
N ASP A 28 -13.38 -4.40 4.27
CA ASP A 28 -13.90 -4.06 5.60
C ASP A 28 -12.76 -3.50 6.47
N TYR A 29 -12.64 -2.17 6.48
CA TYR A 29 -11.64 -1.47 7.27
C TYR A 29 -11.84 -1.63 8.78
N THR A 30 -12.97 -2.18 9.26
CA THR A 30 -13.16 -2.46 10.69
C THR A 30 -12.37 -3.70 11.15
N LYS A 31 -11.93 -4.54 10.20
CA LYS A 31 -11.16 -5.75 10.48
C LYS A 31 -9.69 -5.55 10.12
N PRO A 32 -8.76 -5.58 11.09
CA PRO A 32 -7.33 -5.41 10.80
C PRO A 32 -6.79 -6.54 9.91
N GLU A 33 -7.39 -7.73 9.96
CA GLU A 33 -7.02 -8.87 9.11
C GLU A 33 -7.24 -8.60 7.63
N GLU A 34 -8.40 -8.05 7.25
CA GLU A 34 -8.70 -7.77 5.86
C GLU A 34 -7.73 -6.71 5.32
N VAL A 35 -7.47 -5.66 6.10
CA VAL A 35 -6.53 -4.58 5.74
C VAL A 35 -5.11 -5.12 5.58
N ALA A 36 -4.64 -5.95 6.52
CA ALA A 36 -3.33 -6.59 6.46
C ALA A 36 -3.19 -7.52 5.25
N GLN A 37 -4.18 -8.37 5.02
CA GLN A 37 -4.24 -9.28 3.88
C GLN A 37 -4.13 -8.51 2.58
N LYS A 38 -4.96 -7.47 2.41
CA LYS A 38 -5.01 -6.71 1.16
C LYS A 38 -3.73 -5.92 0.92
N PHE A 39 -3.16 -5.33 1.97
CA PHE A 39 -1.88 -4.62 1.89
C PHE A 39 -0.77 -5.55 1.40
N LEU A 40 -0.62 -6.72 2.03
CA LEU A 40 0.43 -7.67 1.67
C LEU A 40 0.20 -8.26 0.27
N GLU A 41 -1.05 -8.52 -0.14
CA GLU A 41 -1.36 -8.94 -1.51
C GLU A 41 -0.86 -7.93 -2.55
N LEU A 42 -1.10 -6.64 -2.32
CA LEU A 42 -0.69 -5.57 -3.24
C LEU A 42 0.84 -5.40 -3.20
N TYR A 43 1.44 -5.44 -2.01
CA TYR A 43 2.89 -5.37 -1.82
C TYR A 43 3.63 -6.51 -2.56
N PHE A 44 3.25 -7.77 -2.33
CA PHE A 44 3.86 -8.93 -2.97
C PHE A 44 3.48 -9.07 -4.45
N LYS A 45 2.47 -8.34 -4.96
CA LYS A 45 2.21 -8.24 -6.41
C LYS A 45 3.00 -7.12 -7.08
N GLY A 46 3.73 -6.30 -6.31
CA GLY A 46 4.38 -5.10 -6.82
C GLY A 46 3.42 -3.97 -7.16
N ASP A 47 2.18 -4.00 -6.65
CA ASP A 47 1.24 -2.86 -6.71
C ASP A 47 1.43 -1.97 -5.48
N TRP A 48 2.57 -1.27 -5.45
CA TRP A 48 2.97 -0.38 -4.36
C TRP A 48 1.99 0.79 -4.20
N PHE A 49 1.41 1.26 -5.30
CA PHE A 49 0.43 2.35 -5.28
C PHE A 49 -0.89 1.91 -4.66
N GLY A 50 -1.36 0.71 -4.99
CA GLY A 50 -2.51 0.11 -4.31
C GLY A 50 -2.25 -0.09 -2.82
N ALA A 51 -1.08 -0.64 -2.46
CA ALA A 51 -0.72 -0.87 -1.06
C ALA A 51 -0.66 0.44 -0.24
N CYS A 52 -0.11 1.52 -0.80
CA CYS A 52 -0.04 2.83 -0.15
C CYS A 52 -1.41 3.43 0.19
N LYS A 53 -2.48 3.09 -0.56
CA LYS A 53 -3.85 3.56 -0.24
C LYS A 53 -4.39 2.99 1.07
N LEU A 54 -3.79 1.91 1.59
CA LEU A 54 -4.17 1.26 2.84
C LEU A 54 -3.37 1.76 4.05
N CYS A 55 -2.48 2.73 3.84
CA CYS A 55 -1.64 3.31 4.88
C CYS A 55 -2.30 4.52 5.55
N ALA A 56 -2.14 4.68 6.86
CA ALA A 56 -2.47 5.93 7.54
C ALA A 56 -1.40 6.98 7.20
N CYS A 57 -1.80 8.08 6.56
CA CYS A 57 -0.95 9.26 6.36
C CYS A 57 -1.41 10.37 7.32
N GLU A 58 -0.67 10.61 8.41
CA GLU A 58 -0.82 11.87 9.14
C GLU A 58 -0.06 12.98 8.39
N GLY A 59 -0.79 13.99 7.90
CA GLY A 59 -0.22 15.26 7.43
C GLY A 59 0.40 15.31 6.03
N CYS A 60 0.10 14.38 5.11
CA CYS A 60 0.66 14.44 3.74
C CYS A 60 -0.32 15.01 2.73
N GLU A 61 -0.14 16.29 2.36
CA GLU A 61 -0.73 16.92 1.17
C GLU A 61 -0.22 16.32 -0.15
N ASP A 62 0.77 15.42 -0.18
CA ASP A 62 1.25 14.83 -1.43
C ASP A 62 1.60 13.34 -1.33
N GLN A 63 0.58 12.49 -1.41
CA GLN A 63 0.75 11.05 -1.67
C GLN A 63 1.58 10.79 -2.95
N MET A 64 1.48 11.69 -3.93
CA MET A 64 2.19 11.64 -5.22
C MET A 64 3.68 11.96 -5.10
N SER A 65 4.04 12.99 -4.33
CA SER A 65 5.44 13.41 -4.11
C SER A 65 6.20 12.35 -3.31
N PHE A 66 5.51 11.68 -2.38
CA PHE A 66 6.03 10.52 -1.65
C PHE A 66 6.25 9.29 -2.56
N MET A 67 5.30 8.97 -3.44
CA MET A 67 5.43 7.93 -4.46
C MET A 67 6.61 8.13 -5.40
N ILE A 68 6.78 9.35 -5.91
CA ILE A 68 7.84 9.71 -6.86
C ILE A 68 9.21 9.55 -6.19
N LYS A 69 9.35 10.00 -4.94
CA LYS A 69 10.59 9.86 -4.19
C LYS A 69 10.92 8.39 -3.90
N LYS A 70 9.90 7.58 -3.59
CA LYS A 70 10.08 6.14 -3.36
C LYS A 70 10.53 5.43 -4.63
N MET A 71 9.88 5.64 -5.78
CA MET A 71 10.32 5.04 -7.06
C MET A 71 11.75 5.43 -7.46
N ASP A 72 12.17 6.65 -7.12
CA ASP A 72 13.52 7.17 -7.41
C ASP A 72 14.60 6.55 -6.48
N GLU A 73 14.28 6.36 -5.20
CA GLU A 73 15.17 5.73 -4.20
C GLU A 73 15.22 4.19 -4.29
N GLU A 74 14.14 3.55 -4.77
CA GLU A 74 13.92 2.10 -4.71
C GLU A 74 14.24 1.33 -6.02
N SER A 75 15.05 1.90 -6.93
CA SER A 75 15.69 1.14 -8.03
C SER A 75 16.59 -0.04 -7.57
N THR A 76 16.67 -0.27 -6.24
CA THR A 76 17.33 -1.38 -5.55
C THR A 76 16.38 -2.23 -4.67
N ILE A 77 15.06 -2.22 -4.88
CA ILE A 77 14.15 -3.18 -4.22
C ILE A 77 14.53 -4.61 -4.61
N THR A 78 14.79 -5.46 -3.61
CA THR A 78 14.73 -6.91 -3.75
C THR A 78 13.36 -7.30 -4.27
N ASP A 79 13.29 -7.83 -5.49
CA ASP A 79 12.09 -8.31 -6.17
C ASP A 79 11.34 -9.35 -5.33
N ASP A 80 10.50 -8.86 -4.42
CA ASP A 80 9.66 -9.67 -3.54
C ASP A 80 8.44 -10.23 -4.27
N THR A 81 8.27 -9.94 -5.57
CA THR A 81 7.11 -10.40 -6.34
C THR A 81 7.03 -11.92 -6.49
N LYS A 82 8.16 -12.61 -6.27
CA LYS A 82 8.27 -14.07 -6.28
C LYS A 82 7.99 -14.70 -4.91
N CYS A 83 7.83 -13.87 -3.88
CA CYS A 83 7.54 -14.32 -2.54
C CYS A 83 6.03 -14.37 -2.29
N THR A 84 5.63 -15.23 -1.37
CA THR A 84 4.26 -15.35 -0.86
C THR A 84 4.25 -15.08 0.64
N PHE A 85 3.06 -14.95 1.23
CA PHE A 85 2.92 -14.74 2.66
C PHE A 85 1.78 -15.58 3.25
N THR A 86 1.81 -15.73 4.56
CA THR A 86 0.71 -16.27 5.37
C THR A 86 0.51 -15.34 6.56
N LEU A 87 -0.73 -14.90 6.80
CA LEU A 87 -1.08 -14.15 8.00
C LEU A 87 -1.07 -15.08 9.21
N ASP A 88 -0.45 -14.63 10.31
CA ASP A 88 -0.27 -15.43 11.52
C ASP A 88 -1.22 -14.99 12.63
N LYS A 89 -1.07 -13.75 13.13
CA LYS A 89 -1.89 -13.23 14.24
C LYS A 89 -1.89 -11.70 14.30
N PHE A 90 -2.95 -11.15 14.86
CA PHE A 90 -3.01 -9.75 15.27
C PHE A 90 -2.79 -9.61 16.77
N GLU A 91 -1.96 -8.64 17.18
CA GLU A 91 -1.78 -8.24 18.57
C GLU A 91 -2.12 -6.77 18.72
N LEU A 92 -3.15 -6.47 19.52
CA LEU A 92 -3.54 -5.10 19.86
C LEU A 92 -2.64 -4.57 20.99
N ASP A 93 -2.06 -3.39 20.79
CA ASP A 93 -1.25 -2.72 21.81
C ASP A 93 -2.15 -2.14 22.91
N LYS A 94 -1.55 -1.78 24.06
CA LYS A 94 -2.30 -1.37 25.27
C LYS A 94 -3.11 -0.08 25.10
N ASP A 95 -2.79 0.73 24.09
CA ASP A 95 -3.50 1.98 23.81
C ASP A 95 -4.87 1.75 23.13
N GLY A 96 -5.15 0.53 22.65
CA GLY A 96 -6.39 0.17 21.96
C GLY A 96 -6.55 0.81 20.57
N THR A 97 -5.55 1.55 20.10
CA THR A 97 -5.56 2.29 18.83
C THR A 97 -4.42 1.90 17.90
N THR A 98 -3.44 1.14 18.38
CA THR A 98 -2.35 0.59 17.58
C THR A 98 -2.25 -0.92 17.79
N GLY A 99 -1.63 -1.61 16.84
CA GLY A 99 -1.43 -3.05 16.91
C GLY A 99 -0.46 -3.55 15.85
N LYS A 100 -0.14 -4.84 15.92
CA LYS A 100 0.77 -5.51 14.98
C LYS A 100 0.09 -6.70 14.35
N TYR A 101 0.15 -6.77 13.02
CA TYR A 101 -0.23 -7.98 12.30
C TYR A 101 1.03 -8.74 11.90
N TYR A 102 1.21 -9.93 12.49
CA TYR A 102 2.32 -10.82 12.19
C TYR A 102 2.02 -11.65 10.95
N PHE A 103 3.05 -11.85 10.13
CA PHE A 103 2.96 -12.69 8.94
C PHE A 103 4.29 -13.42 8.67
N THR A 104 4.19 -14.55 8.00
CA THR A 104 5.33 -15.33 7.54
C THR A 104 5.53 -15.13 6.05
N LYS A 105 6.70 -14.60 5.66
CA LYS A 105 7.14 -14.43 4.27
C LYS A 105 7.85 -15.70 3.79
N ASN A 106 7.47 -16.20 2.63
CA ASN A 106 8.04 -17.39 1.99
C ASN A 106 8.57 -16.98 0.61
N CYS A 107 9.87 -17.18 0.35
CA CYS A 107 10.49 -16.92 -0.95
C CYS A 107 11.18 -18.19 -1.46
N PRO A 108 11.37 -18.34 -2.79
CA PRO A 108 12.18 -19.42 -3.35
C PRO A 108 13.59 -19.43 -2.75
N ASP A 109 14.09 -20.61 -2.41
CA ASP A 109 15.47 -20.84 -1.94
C ASP A 109 15.89 -20.11 -0.65
N VAL A 110 14.93 -19.51 0.07
CA VAL A 110 15.15 -18.80 1.34
C VAL A 110 14.24 -19.38 2.40
N LYS A 111 14.77 -19.56 3.62
CA LYS A 111 13.97 -20.02 4.77
C LYS A 111 12.82 -19.04 5.06
N PRO A 112 11.63 -19.54 5.42
CA PRO A 112 10.51 -18.69 5.84
C PRO A 112 10.92 -17.71 6.94
N LYS A 113 10.51 -16.45 6.80
CA LYS A 113 10.85 -15.38 7.74
C LYS A 113 9.59 -14.76 8.32
N LYS A 114 9.51 -14.72 9.65
CA LYS A 114 8.44 -14.00 10.36
C LYS A 114 8.73 -12.51 10.37
N ASN A 115 7.71 -11.72 10.04
CA ASN A 115 7.71 -10.26 10.06
C ASN A 115 6.38 -9.77 10.67
N HIS A 116 6.23 -8.46 10.78
CA HIS A 116 4.97 -7.83 11.13
C HIS A 116 4.79 -6.54 10.35
N ILE A 117 3.54 -6.11 10.25
CA ILE A 117 3.17 -4.75 9.89
C ILE A 117 2.58 -4.07 11.13
N ASP A 118 2.96 -2.81 11.35
CA ASP A 118 2.33 -1.97 12.37
C ASP A 118 1.00 -1.45 11.80
N MET A 119 -0.01 -1.33 12.67
CA MET A 119 -1.36 -0.94 12.30
C MET A 119 -1.88 0.11 13.28
N LYS A 120 -2.69 1.04 12.76
CA LYS A 120 -3.30 2.13 13.53
C LYS A 120 -4.79 2.23 13.21
N LEU A 121 -5.59 2.43 14.25
CA LEU A 121 -7.01 2.73 14.16
C LEU A 121 -7.19 4.25 13.98
N VAL A 122 -7.73 4.64 12.83
CA VAL A 122 -8.04 6.03 12.49
C VAL A 122 -9.55 6.17 12.36
N GLY A 123 -10.18 6.75 13.37
CA GLY A 123 -11.64 6.72 13.51
C GLY A 123 -12.11 5.28 13.79
N ASP A 124 -12.90 4.72 12.89
CA ASP A 124 -13.41 3.35 12.91
C ASP A 124 -12.66 2.40 11.97
N LYS A 125 -11.56 2.86 11.36
CA LYS A 125 -10.83 2.15 10.30
C LYS A 125 -9.42 1.77 10.73
N TRP A 126 -9.11 0.49 10.65
CA TRP A 126 -7.74 0.02 10.70
C TRP A 126 -7.02 0.38 9.41
N MET A 127 -5.80 0.86 9.58
CA MET A 127 -4.90 1.25 8.50
C MET A 127 -3.52 0.70 8.83
N VAL A 128 -2.70 0.41 7.82
CA VAL A 128 -1.29 0.09 8.05
C VAL A 128 -0.57 1.37 8.50
N GLU A 129 0.09 1.31 9.64
CA GLU A 129 0.89 2.43 10.11
C GLU A 129 2.18 2.47 9.29
N TYR A 130 2.29 3.46 8.41
CA TYR A 130 3.50 3.60 7.60
C TYR A 130 4.55 4.38 8.38
N ILE A 131 5.27 3.68 9.27
CA ILE A 131 6.41 4.22 10.01
C ILE A 131 7.63 4.28 9.07
N TYR A 132 7.78 5.32 8.26
CA TYR A 132 9.11 5.66 7.77
C TYR A 132 9.85 6.47 8.84
N ARG A 133 10.54 5.77 9.75
CA ARG A 133 11.56 6.42 10.60
C ARG A 133 12.73 6.82 9.71
N ARG A 134 12.80 8.11 9.40
CA ARG A 134 13.93 8.80 8.74
C ARG A 134 15.27 8.57 9.45
N ASP A 135 15.25 8.08 10.69
CA ASP A 135 16.36 8.15 11.64
C ASP A 135 17.28 6.91 11.66
N LYS A 136 17.15 5.96 10.71
CA LYS A 136 18.02 4.76 10.66
C LYS A 136 19.04 4.74 9.50
N PHE A 137 19.06 5.77 8.65
CA PHE A 137 19.94 5.79 7.47
C PHE A 137 20.67 7.13 7.23
N LEU A 138 20.85 7.94 8.29
CA LEU A 138 21.91 8.96 8.31
C LEU A 138 23.14 8.40 9.04
#